data_AF-A0A965MIE0-F1
#
_entry.id   AF-A0A965MIE0-F1
#
_cell.length_a   1.000
_cell.length_b   1.000
_cell.length_c   1.000
_cell.angle_alpha   90.00
_cell.angle_beta   90.00
_cell.angle_gamma   90.00
#
_symmetry.space_group_name_H-M   'P 1'
#
loop_
_entity.id
_entity.type
_entity.pdbx_description
1 polymer ?
#
loop_
_entity_poly.entity_id
_entity_poly.type
_entity_poly.pdbx_seq_one_letter_code
_entity_poly.pdbx_strand_id
1 'polypeptide(L)'
;MDLVTLAKFLFTASVIVFSSWLAQKRPDLAGFIIALPLASLLALALAHLQHGDAEKSIAFGQSILLAVPVSYLFFIPFFIPKVSEYGFWLVYGLGLSLLVAGFFLHQALLKWFG
;
A
#
# COMPACT_ATOMS: atom_id res chain seq x y z
N MET A 1 13.26 7.26 -20.95
CA MET A 1 13.01 6.29 -19.87
C MET A 1 13.83 5.05 -20.20
N ASP A 2 14.60 4.53 -19.24
CA ASP A 2 15.29 3.26 -19.40
C ASP A 2 14.29 2.09 -19.44
N LEU A 3 14.71 0.97 -20.04
CA LEU A 3 13.87 -0.20 -20.25
C LEU A 3 13.30 -0.76 -18.93
N VAL A 4 14.10 -0.73 -17.86
CA VAL A 4 13.71 -1.22 -16.54
C VAL A 4 12.62 -0.33 -15.93
N THR A 5 12.74 0.99 -16.03
CA THR A 5 11.67 1.92 -15.59
C THR A 5 10.40 1.79 -16.43
N LEU A 6 10.51 1.58 -17.75
CA LEU A 6 9.34 1.36 -18.61
C LEU A 6 8.59 0.08 -18.21
N ALA A 7 9.30 -1.01 -17.93
CA ALA A 7 8.69 -2.27 -17.50
C ALA A 7 7.94 -2.12 -16.16
N LYS A 8 8.52 -1.39 -15.18
CA LYS A 8 7.85 -1.09 -13.91
C LYS A 8 6.55 -0.33 -14.13
N PHE A 9 6.60 0.72 -14.95
CA PHE A 9 5.43 1.54 -15.27
C PHE A 9 4.31 0.70 -15.89
N LEU A 10 4.62 -0.09 -16.92
CA LEU A 10 3.63 -0.93 -17.59
C LEU A 10 3.02 -1.95 -16.62
N PHE A 11 3.84 -2.61 -15.80
CA PHE A 11 3.34 -3.57 -14.83
C PHE A 11 2.41 -2.91 -13.80
N THR A 12 2.83 -1.81 -13.17
CA THR A 12 2.02 -1.11 -12.16
C THR A 12 0.72 -0.58 -12.76
N ALA A 13 0.76 0.04 -13.94
CA ALA A 13 -0.43 0.52 -14.63
C ALA A 13 -1.39 -0.64 -14.97
N SER A 14 -0.86 -1.76 -15.45
CA SER A 14 -1.65 -2.95 -15.78
C SER A 14 -2.38 -3.50 -14.56
N VAL A 15 -1.69 -3.62 -13.42
CA VAL A 15 -2.29 -4.09 -12.16
C VAL A 15 -3.44 -3.17 -11.72
N ILE A 16 -3.24 -1.85 -11.76
CA ILE A 16 -4.28 -0.89 -11.35
C ILE A 16 -5.50 -0.98 -12.27
N VAL A 17 -5.29 -0.93 -13.59
CA VAL A 17 -6.38 -0.99 -14.57
C VAL A 17 -7.13 -2.32 -14.49
N PHE A 18 -6.39 -3.43 -14.39
CA PHE A 18 -6.97 -4.76 -14.27
C PHE A 18 -7.81 -4.89 -12.99
N SER A 19 -7.28 -4.50 -11.85
CA SER A 19 -7.99 -4.54 -10.57
C SER A 19 -9.21 -3.62 -10.56
N SER A 20 -9.11 -2.42 -11.14
CA SER A 20 -10.24 -1.49 -11.26
C SER A 20 -11.37 -2.06 -12.10
N TRP A 21 -11.04 -2.73 -13.22
CA TRP A 21 -12.02 -3.44 -14.04
C TRP A 21 -12.60 -4.65 -13.30
N LEU A 22 -11.73 -5.43 -12.63
CA LEU A 22 -12.14 -6.62 -11.89
C LEU A 22 -13.05 -6.25 -10.73
N ALA A 23 -12.86 -5.09 -10.09
CA ALA A 23 -13.67 -4.62 -8.98
C ALA A 23 -15.15 -4.46 -9.35
N GLN A 24 -15.46 -4.18 -10.62
CA GLN A 24 -16.85 -4.11 -11.10
C GLN A 24 -17.53 -5.48 -11.20
N LYS A 25 -16.74 -6.56 -11.30
CA LYS A 25 -17.24 -7.94 -11.50
C LYS A 25 -17.09 -8.81 -10.25
N ARG A 26 -15.95 -8.69 -9.57
CA ARG A 26 -15.53 -9.45 -8.38
C ARG A 26 -14.73 -8.52 -7.45
N PRO A 27 -15.43 -7.68 -6.64
CA PRO A 27 -14.79 -6.76 -5.69
C PRO A 27 -13.86 -7.46 -4.70
N ASP A 28 -14.20 -8.67 -4.28
CA ASP A 28 -13.42 -9.55 -3.40
C ASP A 28 -12.04 -9.87 -3.99
N LEU A 29 -11.98 -10.32 -5.25
CA LEU A 29 -10.72 -10.64 -5.91
C LEU A 29 -9.91 -9.39 -6.25
N ALA A 30 -10.58 -8.31 -6.68
CA ALA A 30 -9.91 -7.05 -6.96
C ALA A 30 -9.28 -6.45 -5.69
N GLY A 31 -10.01 -6.47 -4.58
CA GLY A 31 -9.51 -6.05 -3.28
C GLY A 31 -8.30 -6.87 -2.84
N PHE A 32 -8.35 -8.20 -3.01
CA PHE A 32 -7.22 -9.07 -2.73
C PHE A 32 -5.99 -8.73 -3.58
N ILE A 33 -6.14 -8.55 -4.90
CA ILE A 33 -5.02 -8.21 -5.80
C ILE A 33 -4.40 -6.86 -5.44
N ILE A 34 -5.21 -5.85 -5.11
CA ILE A 34 -4.72 -4.54 -4.67
C ILE A 34 -4.04 -4.62 -3.30
N ALA A 35 -4.54 -5.49 -2.40
CA ALA A 35 -3.96 -5.68 -1.07
C ALA A 35 -2.64 -6.48 -1.10
N LEU A 36 -2.38 -7.24 -2.17
CA LEU A 36 -1.07 -7.87 -2.35
C LEU A 36 0.00 -6.78 -2.37
N PRO A 37 1.14 -6.99 -1.68
CA PRO A 37 2.22 -6.02 -1.62
C PRO A 37 3.05 -6.05 -2.92
N LEU A 38 2.42 -5.95 -4.09
CA LEU A 38 3.03 -6.10 -5.42
C LEU A 38 4.13 -5.07 -5.65
N ALA A 39 3.92 -3.83 -5.21
CA ALA A 39 4.93 -2.79 -5.24
C ALA A 39 6.15 -3.16 -4.38
N SER A 40 5.92 -3.67 -3.16
CA SER A 40 6.98 -4.12 -2.26
C SER A 40 7.74 -5.32 -2.79
N LEU A 41 7.04 -6.31 -3.37
CA LEU A 41 7.65 -7.50 -3.98
C LEU A 41 8.61 -7.09 -5.11
N LEU A 42 8.16 -6.20 -6.00
CA LEU A 42 9.00 -5.68 -7.08
C LEU A 42 10.16 -4.84 -6.54
N ALA A 43 9.89 -3.96 -5.58
CA ALA A 43 10.91 -3.10 -5.01
C ALA A 43 12.01 -3.91 -4.30
N LEU A 44 11.65 -4.95 -3.54
CA LEU A 44 12.60 -5.85 -2.88
C LEU A 44 13.42 -6.67 -3.87
N ALA A 45 12.75 -7.30 -4.85
CA ALA A 45 13.44 -8.09 -5.87
C ALA A 45 14.44 -7.23 -6.66
N LEU A 46 14.03 -6.03 -7.07
CA LEU A 46 14.89 -5.12 -7.81
C LEU A 46 15.99 -4.51 -6.94
N ALA A 47 15.70 -4.14 -5.69
CA ALA A 47 16.71 -3.61 -4.77
C ALA A 47 17.85 -4.64 -4.59
N HIS A 48 17.49 -5.91 -4.40
CA HIS A 48 18.44 -7.00 -4.27
C HIS A 48 19.25 -7.20 -5.56
N LEU A 49 18.59 -7.24 -6.73
CA LEU A 49 19.25 -7.43 -8.02
C LEU A 49 20.19 -6.25 -8.40
N GLN A 50 19.84 -5.03 -8.03
CA GLN A 50 20.60 -3.83 -8.41
C GLN A 50 21.79 -3.55 -7.48
N HIS A 51 21.65 -3.81 -6.17
CA HIS A 51 22.64 -3.39 -5.17
C HIS A 51 23.44 -4.55 -4.59
N GLY A 52 23.00 -5.82 -4.75
CA GLY A 52 23.68 -7.01 -4.24
C GLY A 52 23.75 -7.11 -2.71
N ASP A 53 23.17 -6.16 -1.99
CA ASP A 53 23.21 -6.05 -0.53
C ASP A 53 21.97 -6.71 0.07
N ALA A 54 22.13 -7.96 0.49
CA ALA A 54 21.07 -8.73 1.13
C ALA A 54 20.61 -8.11 2.46
N GLU A 55 21.53 -7.51 3.22
CA GLU A 55 21.24 -6.94 4.54
C GLU A 55 20.30 -5.73 4.41
N LYS A 56 20.60 -4.82 3.48
CA LYS A 56 19.70 -3.68 3.17
C LYS A 56 18.35 -4.13 2.63
N SER A 57 18.33 -5.18 1.80
CA SER A 57 17.09 -5.71 1.25
C SER A 57 16.19 -6.33 2.33
N ILE A 58 16.80 -7.03 3.30
CA ILE A 58 16.10 -7.58 4.48
C ILE A 58 15.58 -6.46 5.38
N ALA A 59 16.41 -5.47 5.70
CA ALA A 59 16.00 -4.31 6.52
C ALA A 59 14.84 -3.55 5.87
N PHE A 60 14.87 -3.40 4.54
CA PHE A 60 13.76 -2.80 3.81
C PHE A 60 12.47 -3.63 3.93
N GLY A 61 12.55 -4.95 3.81
CA GLY A 61 11.40 -5.84 4.02
C GLY A 61 10.82 -5.74 5.44
N GLN A 62 11.68 -5.66 6.46
CA GLN A 62 11.26 -5.45 7.86
C GLN A 62 10.54 -4.10 8.03
N SER A 63 11.06 -3.05 7.43
CA SER A 63 10.43 -1.72 7.44
C SER A 63 9.04 -1.75 6.80
N ILE A 64 8.89 -2.42 5.65
CA ILE A 64 7.59 -2.59 4.97
C ILE A 64 6.61 -3.34 5.88
N LEU A 65 7.03 -4.43 6.52
CA LEU A 65 6.19 -5.22 7.42
C LEU A 65 5.63 -4.38 8.58
N LEU A 66 6.43 -3.47 9.13
CA LEU A 66 5.99 -2.55 10.19
C LEU A 66 5.06 -1.44 9.68
N ALA A 67 5.25 -0.99 8.44
CA ALA A 67 4.44 0.06 7.83
C ALA A 67 3.06 -0.43 7.38
N VAL A 68 2.93 -1.70 6.96
CA VAL A 68 1.67 -2.25 6.42
C VAL A 68 0.51 -2.16 7.43
N PRO A 69 0.65 -2.55 8.72
CA PRO A 69 -0.42 -2.37 9.71
C PRO A 69 -0.90 -0.92 9.85
N VAL A 70 0.02 0.06 9.74
CA VAL A 70 -0.34 1.49 9.78
C VAL A 70 -1.20 1.86 8.58
N SER A 71 -0.94 1.27 7.41
CA SER A 71 -1.75 1.50 6.20
C SER A 71 -3.18 1.01 6.34
N TYR A 72 -3.46 0.05 7.23
CA TYR A 72 -4.81 -0.45 7.47
C TYR A 72 -5.75 0.59 8.08
N LEU A 73 -5.22 1.64 8.70
CA LEU A 73 -6.01 2.75 9.24
C LEU A 73 -6.83 3.45 8.15
N PHE A 74 -6.33 3.46 6.90
CA PHE A 74 -7.07 4.00 5.75
C PHE A 74 -8.42 3.31 5.54
N PHE A 75 -8.48 2.00 5.79
CA PHE A 75 -9.67 1.20 5.50
C PHE A 75 -10.73 1.27 6.62
N ILE A 76 -10.38 1.76 7.82
CA ILE A 76 -11.30 1.79 8.97
C ILE A 76 -12.66 2.43 8.65
N PRO A 77 -12.74 3.61 8.01
CA PRO A 77 -14.03 4.25 7.75
C PRO A 77 -14.93 3.46 6.80
N PHE A 78 -14.35 2.64 5.91
CA PHE A 78 -15.10 1.81 4.97
C PHE A 78 -15.88 0.68 5.65
N PHE A 79 -15.51 0.32 6.90
CA PHE A 79 -16.24 -0.66 7.71
C PHE A 79 -17.33 -0.05 8.59
N ILE A 80 -17.49 1.28 8.61
CA ILE A 80 -18.45 1.96 9.48
C ILE A 80 -19.69 2.35 8.66
N PRO A 81 -20.83 1.63 8.80
CA PRO A 81 -22.00 1.85 7.93
C PRO A 81 -22.52 3.29 7.96
N LYS A 82 -22.53 3.90 9.15
CA LYS A 82 -22.99 5.27 9.36
C LYS A 82 -22.13 6.31 8.65
N VAL A 83 -20.83 6.08 8.47
CA VAL A 83 -19.95 7.00 7.75
C VAL A 83 -20.17 6.85 6.24
N SER A 84 -20.43 5.62 5.78
CA SER A 84 -20.75 5.32 4.38
C SER A 84 -22.03 5.99 3.87
N GLU A 85 -22.98 6.30 4.74
CA GLU A 85 -24.21 7.03 4.39
C GLU A 85 -23.95 8.45 3.86
N TYR A 86 -22.87 9.10 4.28
CA TYR A 86 -22.51 10.46 3.84
C TYR A 86 -21.79 10.49 2.48
N GLY A 87 -21.62 9.34 1.84
CA GLY A 87 -21.05 9.22 0.50
C GLY A 87 -19.55 8.89 0.45
N PHE A 88 -19.12 8.35 -0.69
CA PHE A 88 -17.78 7.81 -0.91
C PHE A 88 -16.65 8.81 -0.59
N TRP A 89 -16.77 10.06 -1.04
CA TRP A 89 -15.70 11.05 -0.90
C TRP A 89 -15.42 11.41 0.56
N LEU A 90 -16.45 11.42 1.43
CA LEU A 90 -16.24 11.64 2.85
C LEU A 90 -15.52 10.45 3.49
N VAL A 91 -15.98 9.22 3.21
CA VAL A 91 -15.33 7.98 3.69
C VAL A 91 -13.86 7.94 3.26
N TYR A 92 -13.59 8.24 1.99
CA TYR A 92 -12.24 8.27 1.42
C TYR A 92 -11.36 9.35 2.08
N GLY A 93 -11.89 10.57 2.26
CA GLY A 93 -11.19 11.66 2.93
C GLY A 93 -10.88 11.36 4.40
N LEU A 94 -11.80 10.71 5.12
CA LEU A 94 -11.56 10.24 6.49
C LEU A 94 -10.50 9.15 6.54
N GLY A 95 -10.52 8.21 5.58
CA GLY A 95 -9.49 7.17 5.46
C GLY A 95 -8.12 7.79 5.26
N LEU A 96 -8.00 8.76 4.36
CA LEU A 96 -6.75 9.49 4.12
C LEU A 96 -6.29 10.24 5.38
N SER A 97 -7.21 10.88 6.09
CA SER A 97 -6.91 11.60 7.34
C SER A 97 -6.38 10.65 8.42
N LEU A 98 -6.99 9.47 8.57
CA LEU A 98 -6.53 8.43 9.50
C LEU A 98 -5.17 7.85 9.10
N LEU A 99 -4.90 7.68 7.81
CA LEU A 99 -3.60 7.24 7.32
C LEU A 99 -2.50 8.24 7.70
N VAL A 100 -2.74 9.53 7.49
CA VAL A 100 -1.80 10.60 7.87
C VAL A 100 -1.60 10.63 9.38
N ALA A 101 -2.67 10.60 10.17
CA ALA A 101 -2.58 10.55 11.63
C ALA A 101 -1.81 9.31 12.13
N GLY A 102 -2.09 8.15 11.52
CA GLY A 102 -1.42 6.89 11.79
C GLY A 102 0.08 6.92 11.53
N PHE A 103 0.51 7.55 10.44
CA PHE A 103 1.92 7.74 10.13
C PHE A 103 2.64 8.56 11.21
N PHE A 104 2.05 9.68 11.65
CA PHE A 104 2.62 10.48 12.72
C PHE A 104 2.66 9.74 14.06
N LEU A 105 1.61 8.99 14.38
CA LEU A 105 1.57 8.16 15.58
C LEU A 105 2.67 7.09 15.56
N HIS A 106 2.83 6.39 14.44
CA HIS A 106 3.87 5.38 14.26
C HIS A 106 5.27 5.99 14.45
N GLN A 107 5.54 7.17 13.87
CA GLN A 107 6.81 7.87 14.09
C GLN A 107 7.02 8.27 15.56
N ALA A 108 5.98 8.76 16.23
CA ALA A 108 6.08 9.14 17.64
C ALA A 108 6.40 7.94 18.54
N LEU A 109 5.78 6.78 18.26
CA LEU A 109 6.04 5.54 18.99
C LEU A 109 7.48 5.05 18.77
N LEU A 110 7.95 5.02 17.51
CA LEU A 110 9.34 4.63 17.23
C LEU A 110 10.35 5.52 17.94
N LYS A 111 10.10 6.84 18.01
CA LYS A 111 10.94 7.79 18.77
C LYS A 111 10.85 7.64 20.29
N TRP A 112 9.77 7.06 20.80
CA TRP A 112 9.58 6.87 22.23
C TRP A 112 10.23 5.58 22.73
N PHE A 113 10.29 4.55 21.88
CA PHE A 113 10.88 3.24 22.20
C PHE A 113 12.32 3.06 21.71
N GLY A 114 12.83 3.90 20.81
CA GLY A 114 14.20 3.90 20.31
C GLY A 114 15.02 5.06 20.86
#